data_AF-A0A6J4QRN5-F1
#
_entry.id   AF-A0A6J4QRN5-F1
#
_cell.length_a   1.000
_cell.length_b   1.000
_cell.length_c   1.000
_cell.angle_alpha   90.00
_cell.angle_beta   90.00
_cell.angle_gamma   90.00
#
_symmetry.space_group_name_H-M   'P 1'
#
loop_
_entity.id
_entity.type
_entity.pdbx_description
1 polymer ?
#
loop_
_entity_poly.entity_id
_entity_poly.type
_entity_poly.pdbx_seq_one_letter_code
_entity_poly.pdbx_strand_id
1 'polypeptide(L)'
;MSVGERRSREMMQQDLMDIGVWLVEHPAAATKNLEPIRSAKSLQPGVYYNMGTGMVDRIFTPQRVALGHKMFRISTDPATPAEEIRRTALEGKTKWRQGS
;
A
#
# COMPACT_ATOMS: atom_id res chain seq x y z
N MET A 1 -16.33 -8.82 -20.11
CA MET A 1 -15.50 -7.69 -19.63
C MET A 1 -15.62 -6.55 -20.62
N SER A 2 -16.22 -5.46 -20.20
CA SER A 2 -16.46 -4.24 -20.99
C SER A 2 -15.21 -3.34 -21.03
N VAL A 3 -15.13 -2.44 -22.01
CA VAL A 3 -14.04 -1.46 -22.14
C VAL A 3 -13.95 -0.55 -20.91
N GLY A 4 -15.09 -0.22 -20.30
CA GLY A 4 -15.15 0.58 -19.06
C GLY A 4 -14.46 -0.09 -17.88
N GLU A 5 -14.67 -1.40 -17.68
CA GLU A 5 -14.04 -2.16 -16.60
C GLU A 5 -12.51 -2.24 -16.76
N ARG A 6 -12.03 -2.33 -18.01
CA ARG A 6 -10.60 -2.32 -18.32
C ARG A 6 -9.96 -0.98 -17.99
N ARG A 7 -10.55 0.14 -18.46
CA ARG A 7 -10.04 1.49 -18.18
C ARG A 7 -10.00 1.81 -16.70
N SER A 8 -11.05 1.43 -15.95
CA SER A 8 -11.07 1.64 -14.51
C SER A 8 -9.98 0.83 -13.80
N ARG A 9 -9.72 -0.41 -14.21
CA ARG A 9 -8.64 -1.22 -13.65
C ARG A 9 -7.25 -0.65 -13.98
N GLU A 10 -7.04 -0.20 -15.22
CA GLU A 10 -5.79 0.42 -15.66
C GLU A 10 -5.49 1.70 -14.87
N MET A 11 -6.49 2.56 -14.66
CA MET A 11 -6.35 3.75 -13.82
C MET A 11 -6.01 3.40 -12.37
N MET A 12 -6.72 2.43 -11.78
CA MET A 12 -6.42 1.98 -10.41
C MET A 12 -4.99 1.46 -10.26
N GLN A 13 -4.45 0.80 -11.30
CA GLN A 13 -3.07 0.33 -11.29
C GLN A 13 -2.08 1.49 -11.45
N GLN A 14 -2.37 2.47 -12.32
CA GLN A 14 -1.55 3.66 -12.49
C GLN A 14 -1.48 4.48 -11.19
N ASP A 15 -2.61 4.65 -10.48
CA ASP A 15 -2.62 5.38 -9.22
C ASP A 15 -1.69 4.75 -8.17
N LEU A 16 -1.64 3.41 -8.10
CA LEU A 16 -0.73 2.70 -7.19
C LEU A 16 0.74 2.89 -7.59
N MET A 17 1.03 2.90 -8.90
CA MET A 17 2.38 3.15 -9.41
C MET A 17 2.83 4.57 -9.03
N ASP A 18 1.96 5.57 -9.19
CA ASP A 18 2.28 6.97 -8.84
C ASP A 18 2.55 7.14 -7.34
N ILE A 19 1.79 6.44 -6.48
CA ILE A 19 2.05 6.41 -5.03
C ILE A 19 3.41 5.77 -4.74
N GLY A 20 3.74 4.67 -5.43
CA GLY A 20 5.03 4.00 -5.32
C GLY A 20 6.20 4.91 -5.68
N VAL A 21 6.10 5.61 -6.82
CA VAL A 21 7.09 6.61 -7.27
C VAL A 21 7.28 7.69 -6.22
N TRP A 22 6.18 8.25 -5.71
CA TRP A 22 6.27 9.30 -4.68
C TRP A 22 6.96 8.80 -3.40
N LEU A 23 6.68 7.56 -2.95
CA LEU A 23 7.31 6.96 -1.77
C LEU A 23 8.80 6.63 -1.98
N VAL A 24 9.23 6.38 -3.21
CA VAL A 24 10.65 6.23 -3.58
C VAL A 24 11.37 7.58 -3.48
N GLU A 25 10.74 8.66 -3.96
CA GLU A 25 11.26 10.02 -3.88
C GLU A 25 11.25 10.57 -2.44
N HIS A 26 10.32 10.09 -1.60
CA HIS A 26 10.11 10.54 -0.23
C HIS A 26 10.21 9.37 0.78
N PRO A 27 11.37 8.70 0.90
CA PRO A 27 11.51 7.48 1.70
C PRO A 27 11.26 7.71 3.20
N ALA A 28 11.46 8.93 3.70
CA ALA A 28 11.12 9.31 5.06
C ALA A 28 9.61 9.30 5.35
N ALA A 29 8.78 9.50 4.33
CA ALA A 29 7.33 9.38 4.47
C ALA A 29 6.95 7.92 4.76
N ALA A 30 7.53 6.95 4.04
CA ALA A 30 7.25 5.54 4.29
C ALA A 30 7.53 5.12 5.75
N THR A 31 8.65 5.57 6.32
CA THR A 31 9.04 5.22 7.69
C THR A 31 8.23 5.95 8.76
N LYS A 32 7.72 7.16 8.47
CA LYS A 32 6.93 7.98 9.39
C LYS A 32 5.44 7.64 9.36
N ASN A 33 4.91 7.41 8.17
CA ASN A 33 3.47 7.38 7.88
C ASN A 33 2.90 5.96 7.88
N LEU A 34 3.73 4.97 7.51
CA LEU A 34 3.29 3.60 7.27
C LEU A 34 3.75 2.64 8.38
N GLU A 35 3.05 1.52 8.50
CA GLU A 35 3.35 0.51 9.51
C GLU A 35 4.44 -0.46 9.02
N PRO A 36 5.64 -0.51 9.64
CA PRO A 36 6.70 -1.42 9.20
C PRO A 36 6.35 -2.88 9.53
N ILE A 37 6.53 -3.76 8.56
CA ILE A 37 6.39 -5.21 8.76
C ILE A 37 7.74 -5.77 9.25
N ARG A 38 7.81 -6.10 10.54
CA ARG A 38 9.08 -6.49 11.19
C ARG A 38 9.37 -7.99 11.18
N SER A 39 8.37 -8.87 11.01
CA SER A 39 8.56 -10.31 11.28
C SER A 39 7.65 -11.27 10.50
N ALA A 40 6.96 -10.83 9.45
CA ALA A 40 6.00 -11.69 8.77
C ALA A 40 6.67 -12.59 7.71
N LYS A 41 6.66 -13.91 7.91
CA LYS A 41 6.89 -14.91 6.83
C LYS A 41 5.72 -15.00 5.85
N SER A 42 4.53 -14.54 6.27
CA SER A 42 3.31 -14.47 5.46
C SER A 42 2.65 -13.11 5.67
N LEU A 43 2.52 -12.33 4.61
CA LEU A 43 1.70 -11.14 4.62
C LEU A 43 0.23 -11.57 4.66
N GLN A 44 -0.55 -10.85 5.47
CA GLN A 44 -2.00 -10.97 5.46
C GLN A 44 -2.56 -10.20 4.26
N PRO A 45 -3.86 -10.36 3.94
CA PRO A 45 -4.49 -9.49 2.96
C PRO A 45 -4.37 -8.01 3.34
N GLY A 46 -4.20 -7.15 2.34
CA GLY A 46 -4.01 -5.70 2.53
C GLY A 46 -3.24 -5.05 1.40
N VAL A 47 -2.84 -3.79 1.63
CA VAL A 47 -2.04 -3.00 0.70
C VAL A 47 -0.67 -2.73 1.31
N TYR A 48 0.38 -3.01 0.53
CA TYR A 48 1.76 -2.99 1.01
C TYR A 48 2.65 -2.18 0.08
N TYR A 49 3.50 -1.34 0.66
CA TYR A 49 4.64 -0.72 -0.02
C TYR A 49 5.89 -1.57 0.21
N ASN A 50 6.54 -1.96 -0.89
CA ASN A 50 7.84 -2.61 -0.89
C ASN A 50 8.94 -1.58 -1.16
N MET A 51 9.62 -1.14 -0.11
CA MET A 51 10.69 -0.14 -0.26
C MET A 51 11.89 -0.66 -1.08
N GLY A 52 12.06 -1.98 -1.19
CA GLY A 52 13.13 -2.57 -2.01
C GLY A 52 12.85 -2.49 -3.52
N THR A 53 11.58 -2.41 -3.93
CA THR A 53 11.19 -2.37 -5.35
C THR A 53 10.47 -1.08 -5.75
N GLY A 54 10.07 -0.26 -4.78
CA GLY A 54 9.26 0.94 -5.03
C GLY A 54 7.78 0.65 -5.32
N MET A 55 7.34 -0.62 -5.22
CA MET A 55 6.00 -1.03 -5.62
C MET A 55 4.97 -0.92 -4.49
N VAL A 56 3.74 -0.62 -4.86
CA VAL A 56 2.57 -0.69 -3.98
C VAL A 56 1.63 -1.79 -4.49
N ASP A 57 1.51 -2.87 -3.71
CA ASP A 57 0.80 -4.07 -4.11
C ASP A 57 -0.44 -4.32 -3.25
N ARG A 58 -1.49 -4.81 -3.90
CA ARG A 58 -2.70 -5.34 -3.25
C ARG A 58 -2.57 -6.86 -3.11
N ILE A 59 -2.62 -7.34 -1.87
CA ILE A 59 -2.58 -8.77 -1.55
C ILE A 59 -3.97 -9.18 -1.09
N PHE A 60 -4.67 -10.01 -1.88
CA PHE A 60 -6.04 -10.44 -1.58
C PHE A 60 -6.13 -11.74 -0.77
N THR A 61 -5.03 -12.49 -0.70
CA THR A 61 -4.92 -13.76 0.03
C THR A 61 -3.58 -13.79 0.74
N PRO A 62 -3.45 -14.48 1.88
CA PRO A 62 -2.17 -14.57 2.56
C PRO A 62 -1.04 -15.02 1.62
N GLN A 63 0.04 -14.24 1.56
CA GLN A 63 1.15 -14.50 0.63
C GLN A 63 2.46 -14.61 1.41
N ARG A 64 3.22 -15.68 1.14
CA ARG A 64 4.57 -15.83 1.68
C ARG A 64 5.52 -14.88 0.96
N VAL A 65 6.29 -14.12 1.71
CA VAL A 65 7.31 -13.21 1.17
C VAL A 65 8.66 -13.57 1.75
N ALA A 66 9.72 -13.35 0.97
CA ALA A 66 11.07 -13.55 1.45
C ALA A 66 11.35 -12.62 2.65
N LEU A 67 12.00 -13.15 3.68
CA LEU A 67 12.46 -12.35 4.82
C LEU A 67 13.55 -11.38 4.33
N GLY A 68 13.50 -10.12 4.77
CA GLY A 68 14.53 -9.10 4.47
C GLY A 68 14.06 -7.93 3.61
N HIS A 69 12.90 -8.03 2.95
CA HIS A 69 12.30 -6.87 2.28
C HIS A 69 11.79 -5.86 3.31
N LYS A 70 12.15 -4.58 3.14
CA LYS A 70 11.60 -3.46 3.91
C LYS A 70 10.16 -3.19 3.46
N MET A 71 9.23 -3.98 4.00
CA MET A 71 7.81 -3.89 3.70
C MET A 71 7.11 -2.97 4.70
N PHE A 72 6.19 -2.15 4.19
CA PHE A 72 5.34 -1.28 4.99
C PHE A 72 3.88 -1.51 4.62
N ARG A 73 3.01 -1.67 5.61
CA ARG A 73 1.56 -1.78 5.39
C ARG A 73 0.94 -0.40 5.30
N ILE A 74 0.19 -0.18 4.23
CA ILE A 74 -0.61 1.02 4.00
C ILE A 74 -2.04 0.78 4.49
N SER A 75 -2.66 -0.33 4.09
CA SER A 75 -4.02 -0.70 4.49
C SER A 75 -4.12 -2.17 4.92
N THR A 76 -5.10 -2.44 5.79
CA THR A 76 -5.48 -3.81 6.16
C THR A 76 -6.48 -4.43 5.19
N ASP A 77 -7.16 -3.60 4.40
CA ASP A 77 -8.13 -4.02 3.40
C ASP A 77 -7.51 -3.90 1.99
N PRO A 78 -7.39 -4.99 1.21
CA PRO A 78 -6.87 -4.92 -0.15
C PRO A 78 -7.83 -4.25 -1.15
N ALA A 79 -9.10 -4.08 -0.79
CA ALA A 79 -10.08 -3.36 -1.60
C ALA A 79 -10.02 -1.84 -1.44
N THR A 80 -9.24 -1.32 -0.47
CA THR A 80 -9.14 0.13 -0.20
C THR A 80 -8.94 0.93 -1.49
N PRO A 81 -9.73 2.01 -1.72
CA PRO A 81 -9.60 2.86 -2.91
C PRO A 81 -8.20 3.50 -3.01
N ALA A 82 -7.73 3.72 -4.25
CA ALA A 82 -6.41 4.31 -4.48
C ALA A 82 -6.24 5.70 -3.84
N GLU A 83 -7.30 6.50 -3.80
CA GLU A 83 -7.32 7.80 -3.13
C GLU A 83 -7.01 7.68 -1.63
N GLU A 84 -7.62 6.70 -0.95
CA GLU A 84 -7.40 6.47 0.48
C GLU A 84 -5.99 5.91 0.77
N ILE A 85 -5.48 5.06 -0.13
CA ILE A 85 -4.10 4.59 -0.10
C ILE A 85 -3.14 5.77 -0.22
N ARG A 86 -3.40 6.69 -1.17
CA ARG A 86 -2.59 7.90 -1.40
C ARG A 86 -2.61 8.78 -0.16
N ARG A 87 -3.79 9.10 0.38
CA ARG A 87 -3.92 9.89 1.62
C ARG A 87 -3.09 9.28 2.76
N THR A 88 -3.19 7.97 2.97
CA THR A 88 -2.43 7.28 4.01
C THR A 88 -0.92 7.33 3.78
N ALA A 89 -0.47 7.19 2.53
CA ALA A 89 0.94 7.29 2.19
C ALA A 89 1.52 8.69 2.43
N LEU A 90 0.78 9.73 2.05
CA LEU A 90 1.21 11.13 2.11
C LEU A 90 1.08 11.72 3.53
N GLU A 91 -0.01 11.40 4.22
CA GLU A 91 -0.40 12.07 5.48
C GLU A 91 -0.24 11.15 6.70
N GLY A 92 0.03 9.86 6.49
CA GLY A 92 0.03 8.85 7.54
C GLY A 92 -1.36 8.35 7.88
N LYS A 93 -1.43 7.41 8.81
CA LYS A 93 -2.71 7.02 9.41
C LYS A 93 -3.32 8.28 10.03
N THR A 94 -4.33 8.87 9.38
CA THR A 94 -5.21 9.82 10.05
C THR A 94 -5.65 9.11 11.32
N LYS A 95 -5.22 9.62 12.49
CA LYS A 95 -5.76 9.18 13.77
C LYS A 95 -7.23 9.59 13.77
N TRP A 96 -8.09 8.82 13.13
CA TRP A 96 -9.49 8.80 13.53
C TRP A 96 -9.45 8.38 14.99
N ARG A 97 -9.68 9.36 15.87
CA ARG A 97 -9.93 9.15 17.28
C ARG A 97 -10.93 7.99 17.36
N GLN A 98 -10.51 6.87 17.94
CA GLN A 98 -11.46 6.08 18.71
C GLN A 98 -11.93 7.02 19.81
N GLY A 99 -13.11 7.59 19.61
CA GLY A 99 -13.75 8.52 20.51
C GLY A 99 -15.13 7.98 20.83
N SER A 100 -15.17 7.27 21.96
CA SER A 100 -16.30 6.98 22.85
C SER A 100 -17.54 6.29 22.29
#